data_AF-A0A8D9G3Q7-F1
#
_entry.id   AF-A0A8D9G3Q7-F1
#
_cell.length_a   1.000
_cell.length_b   1.000
_cell.length_c   1.000
_cell.angle_alpha   90.00
_cell.angle_beta   90.00
_cell.angle_gamma   90.00
#
_symmetry.space_group_name_H-M   'P 1'
#
loop_
_entity.id
_entity.type
_entity.pdbx_description
1 polymer ?
#
loop_
_entity_poly.entity_id
_entity_poly.type
_entity_poly.pdbx_seq_one_letter_code
_entity_poly.pdbx_strand_id
1 'polypeptide(L)'
;SEESRLTGSLQAAGNFTKCRSATYAMLQEGNKKCPYKHCSIGSTFTPDLQGHFLATSNFYYTSMFFELDEKDWLAEMIPAGKSLGFALDDGRIEFASKAGEKDIPLEWALGAFILKTSSATFDYADLSRKMLG
;
A
#
# COMPACT_ATOMS: atom_id res chain seq x y z
N SER A 1 16.14 -11.71 -28.49
CA SER A 1 15.28 -12.55 -27.63
C SER A 1 15.92 -12.59 -26.26
N GLU A 2 15.60 -11.61 -25.42
CA GLU A 2 16.21 -11.39 -24.09
C GLU A 2 15.53 -12.20 -22.98
N GLU A 3 14.53 -12.99 -23.34
CA GLU A 3 13.69 -13.81 -22.44
C GLU A 3 14.34 -15.16 -22.10
N SER A 4 15.30 -15.61 -22.93
CA SER A 4 15.88 -16.97 -22.86
C SER A 4 17.11 -17.08 -21.94
N ARG A 5 17.54 -15.99 -21.29
CA ARG A 5 18.63 -16.05 -20.27
C ARG A 5 18.12 -16.26 -18.84
N LEU A 6 16.80 -16.21 -18.64
CA LEU A 6 16.16 -16.46 -17.34
C LEU A 6 15.69 -17.92 -17.19
N THR A 7 16.32 -18.85 -17.90
CA THR A 7 16.06 -20.31 -17.85
C THR A 7 17.21 -21.06 -17.18
N GLY A 8 18.01 -20.38 -16.35
CA GLY A 8 18.75 -21.10 -15.31
C GLY A 8 17.75 -21.64 -14.30
N SER A 9 17.83 -22.94 -13.97
CA SER A 9 17.00 -23.57 -12.94
C SER A 9 17.01 -22.74 -11.66
N LEU A 10 15.95 -21.94 -11.45
CA LEU A 10 15.80 -21.12 -10.25
C LEU A 10 15.36 -22.07 -9.14
N GLN A 11 16.31 -22.55 -8.34
CA GLN A 11 16.00 -23.37 -7.18
C GLN A 11 15.61 -22.46 -6.01
N ALA A 12 14.35 -22.57 -5.57
CA ALA A 12 13.88 -21.91 -4.37
C ALA A 12 14.60 -22.50 -3.15
N ALA A 13 15.42 -21.68 -2.49
CA ALA A 13 16.19 -22.10 -1.32
C ALA A 13 15.43 -21.97 0.01
N GLY A 14 14.22 -21.38 0.02
CA GLY A 14 13.39 -21.24 1.22
C GLY A 14 14.01 -20.45 2.38
N ASN A 15 14.98 -19.57 2.12
CA ASN A 15 15.71 -18.86 3.18
C ASN A 15 15.10 -17.48 3.46
N PHE A 16 14.27 -17.40 4.51
CA PHE A 16 13.57 -16.17 4.90
C PHE A 16 14.53 -15.01 5.18
N THR A 17 15.59 -15.23 5.96
CA THR A 17 16.55 -14.17 6.32
C THR A 17 17.22 -13.57 5.09
N LYS A 18 17.66 -14.40 4.14
CA LYS A 18 18.24 -13.92 2.87
C LYS A 18 17.21 -13.21 2.01
N CYS A 19 15.99 -13.73 1.93
CA CYS A 19 14.88 -13.08 1.22
C CYS A 19 14.64 -11.67 1.79
N ARG A 20 14.45 -11.56 3.12
CA ARG A 20 14.27 -10.28 3.82
C ARG A 20 15.41 -9.30 3.57
N SER A 21 16.66 -9.74 3.69
CA SER A 21 17.82 -8.89 3.45
C SER A 21 17.92 -8.42 2.00
N ALA A 22 17.60 -9.27 1.03
CA ALA A 22 17.59 -8.91 -0.39
C ALA A 22 16.48 -7.89 -0.69
N THR A 23 15.25 -8.13 -0.21
CA THR A 23 14.14 -7.18 -0.35
C THR A 23 14.45 -5.85 0.31
N TYR A 24 15.05 -5.84 1.50
CA TYR A 24 15.45 -4.60 2.17
C TYR A 24 16.48 -3.82 1.36
N ALA A 25 17.46 -4.49 0.75
CA ALA A 25 18.44 -3.84 -0.11
C ALA A 25 17.78 -3.16 -1.32
N MET A 26 16.74 -3.78 -1.90
CA MET A 26 15.96 -3.19 -2.99
C MET A 26 15.18 -1.94 -2.54
N LEU A 27 14.52 -1.99 -1.37
CA LEU A 27 13.78 -0.83 -0.84
C LEU A 27 14.67 0.36 -0.50
N GLN A 28 15.92 0.09 -0.11
CA GLN A 28 16.90 1.12 0.23
C GLN A 28 17.65 1.68 -0.98
N GLU A 29 17.39 1.17 -2.18
CA GLU A 29 18.01 1.68 -3.39
C GLU A 29 17.66 3.15 -3.61
N GLY A 30 18.68 4.00 -3.74
CA GLY A 30 18.50 5.44 -3.87
C GLY A 30 18.29 6.19 -2.56
N ASN A 31 18.19 5.53 -1.40
CA ASN A 31 17.98 6.18 -0.09
C ASN A 31 19.11 7.17 0.26
N LYS A 32 20.36 6.87 -0.12
CA LYS A 32 21.51 7.78 0.04
C LYS A 32 21.35 9.14 -0.67
N LYS A 33 20.43 9.26 -1.63
CA LYS A 33 20.13 10.49 -2.36
C LYS A 33 18.89 11.22 -1.81
N CYS A 34 18.31 10.75 -0.71
CA CYS A 34 17.17 11.39 -0.05
C CYS A 34 17.53 12.85 0.31
N PRO A 35 16.83 13.85 -0.26
CA PRO A 35 17.09 15.25 0.05
C PRO A 35 16.38 15.72 1.34
N TYR A 36 15.58 14.85 1.97
CA TYR A 36 14.74 15.15 3.12
C TYR A 36 15.32 14.58 4.42
N LYS A 37 14.80 15.05 5.56
CA LYS A 37 15.19 14.54 6.87
C LYS A 37 14.85 13.06 7.07
N HIS A 38 13.80 12.57 6.39
CA HIS A 38 13.35 11.18 6.46
C HIS A 38 12.83 10.69 5.10
N CYS A 39 13.30 9.53 4.66
CA CYS A 39 12.80 8.76 3.52
C CYS A 39 12.74 7.28 3.90
N SER A 40 11.56 6.67 3.83
CA SER A 40 11.38 5.26 4.18
C SER A 40 11.73 4.30 3.05
N ILE A 41 11.59 4.75 1.79
CA ILE A 41 11.80 3.94 0.59
C ILE A 41 12.51 4.79 -0.46
N GLY A 42 13.70 4.37 -0.84
CA GLY A 42 14.56 5.11 -1.77
C GLY A 42 14.70 6.59 -1.39
N SER A 43 14.61 7.48 -2.37
CA SER A 43 14.74 8.94 -2.18
C SER A 43 13.41 9.68 -1.95
N THR A 44 12.32 8.94 -1.72
CA THR A 44 10.98 9.49 -1.58
C THR A 44 10.75 10.02 -0.17
N PHE A 45 10.34 11.28 -0.05
CA PHE A 45 9.91 11.85 1.23
C PHE A 45 8.80 11.01 1.84
N THR A 46 8.96 10.62 3.10
CA THR A 46 7.89 9.98 3.88
C THR A 46 7.66 10.82 5.13
N PRO A 47 6.49 11.45 5.28
CA PRO A 47 6.18 12.18 6.51
C PRO A 47 5.92 11.19 7.66
N ASP A 48 5.98 11.69 8.89
CA ASP A 48 5.54 10.93 10.05
C ASP A 48 4.03 10.64 9.91
N LEU A 49 3.68 9.36 9.80
CA LEU A 49 2.31 8.93 9.62
C LEU A 49 1.51 9.14 10.91
N GLN A 50 0.32 9.70 10.79
CA GLN A 50 -0.61 9.97 11.88
C GLN A 50 -2.03 9.48 11.52
N GLY A 51 -2.80 9.09 12.53
CA GLY A 51 -4.15 8.56 12.35
C GLY A 51 -4.18 7.06 12.05
N HIS A 52 -5.37 6.56 11.68
CA HIS A 52 -5.62 5.17 11.32
C HIS A 52 -5.61 4.99 9.80
N PHE A 53 -5.09 3.86 9.34
CA PHE A 53 -4.90 3.52 7.94
C PHE A 53 -5.54 2.18 7.62
N LEU A 54 -6.15 2.09 6.44
CA LEU A 54 -6.65 0.84 5.91
C LEU A 54 -5.66 0.29 4.87
N ALA A 55 -5.15 -0.91 5.13
CA ALA A 55 -4.33 -1.66 4.21
C ALA A 55 -5.23 -2.57 3.35
N THR A 56 -5.45 -2.16 2.10
CA THR A 56 -6.42 -2.79 1.20
C THR A 56 -5.75 -3.65 0.12
N SER A 57 -6.56 -4.25 -0.75
CA SER A 57 -6.11 -5.04 -1.90
C SER A 57 -5.12 -6.16 -1.51
N ASN A 58 -3.92 -6.18 -2.08
CA ASN A 58 -2.95 -7.24 -1.81
C ASN A 58 -2.50 -7.28 -0.35
N PHE A 59 -2.48 -6.15 0.37
CA PHE A 59 -2.17 -6.18 1.80
C PHE A 59 -3.20 -7.01 2.58
N TYR A 60 -4.49 -6.84 2.29
CA TYR A 60 -5.56 -7.63 2.89
C TYR A 60 -5.47 -9.12 2.53
N TYR A 61 -5.28 -9.47 1.26
CA TYR A 61 -5.22 -10.89 0.90
C TYR A 61 -3.95 -11.58 1.39
N THR A 62 -2.82 -10.89 1.38
CA THR A 62 -1.58 -11.38 1.98
C THR A 62 -1.74 -11.52 3.49
N SER A 63 -2.45 -10.59 4.15
CA SER A 63 -2.69 -10.71 5.58
C SER A 63 -3.57 -11.91 5.93
N MET A 64 -4.61 -12.16 5.15
CA MET A 64 -5.45 -13.36 5.28
C MET A 64 -4.65 -14.65 5.04
N PHE A 65 -3.81 -14.69 4.00
CA PHE A 65 -3.02 -15.89 3.64
C PHE A 65 -2.06 -16.33 4.75
N PHE A 66 -1.43 -15.36 5.41
CA PHE A 66 -0.51 -15.61 6.50
C PHE A 66 -1.18 -15.59 7.87
N GLU A 67 -2.52 -15.55 7.90
CA GLU A 67 -3.31 -15.54 9.13
C GLU A 67 -2.82 -14.44 10.10
N LEU A 68 -2.54 -13.25 9.54
CA LEU A 68 -1.80 -12.22 10.24
C LEU A 68 -2.57 -11.63 11.45
N ASP A 69 -3.86 -11.92 11.54
CA ASP A 69 -4.73 -11.62 12.69
C ASP A 69 -4.32 -12.44 13.94
N GLU A 70 -3.54 -13.51 13.75
CA GLU A 70 -2.96 -14.36 14.80
C GLU A 70 -1.50 -13.92 15.08
N LYS A 71 -1.19 -13.66 16.36
CA LYS A 71 -0.13 -12.71 16.78
C LYS A 71 1.32 -13.20 16.66
N ASP A 72 1.58 -14.41 16.15
CA ASP A 72 2.87 -15.09 16.35
C ASP A 72 3.96 -14.72 15.33
N TRP A 73 3.61 -14.28 14.12
CA TRP A 73 4.57 -13.87 13.07
C TRP A 73 5.03 -12.39 13.21
N LEU A 74 4.30 -11.59 13.98
CA LEU A 74 4.50 -10.15 14.13
C LEU A 74 5.90 -9.81 14.68
N ALA A 75 6.48 -10.65 15.54
CA ALA A 75 7.78 -10.38 16.17
C ALA A 75 8.93 -10.12 15.19
N GLU A 76 8.91 -10.73 13.99
CA GLU A 76 9.93 -10.52 12.97
C GLU A 76 9.60 -9.41 11.97
N MET A 77 8.31 -9.12 11.77
CA MET A 77 7.84 -8.14 10.79
C MET A 77 7.65 -6.74 11.39
N ILE A 78 7.35 -6.60 12.70
CA ILE A 78 7.37 -5.34 13.45
C ILE A 78 8.67 -4.55 13.28
N PRO A 79 9.87 -5.13 13.51
CA PRO A 79 11.11 -4.37 13.35
C PRO A 79 11.37 -3.97 11.89
N ALA A 80 10.95 -4.80 10.93
CA ALA A 80 11.05 -4.47 9.51
C ALA A 80 10.13 -3.28 9.13
N GLY A 81 8.89 -3.31 9.61
CA GLY A 81 7.95 -2.19 9.44
C GLY A 81 8.44 -0.89 10.08
N LYS A 82 8.96 -0.95 11.31
CA LYS A 82 9.57 0.22 11.98
C LYS A 82 10.68 0.85 11.15
N SER A 83 11.49 0.05 10.46
CA SER A 83 12.55 0.58 9.58
C SER A 83 12.02 1.30 8.34
N LEU A 84 10.78 1.00 7.93
CA LEU A 84 10.06 1.61 6.80
C LEU A 84 9.07 2.71 7.26
N GLY A 85 9.07 3.07 8.55
CA GLY A 85 8.22 4.13 9.10
C GLY A 85 6.77 3.73 9.39
N PHE A 86 6.43 2.44 9.35
CA PHE A 86 5.11 1.93 9.77
C PHE A 86 5.28 0.59 10.50
N ALA A 87 5.05 0.55 11.81
CA ALA A 87 5.17 -0.70 12.55
C ALA A 87 3.98 -1.62 12.21
N LEU A 88 4.21 -2.93 12.06
CA LEU A 88 3.14 -3.87 11.69
C LEU A 88 2.29 -4.32 12.91
N ASP A 89 2.75 -4.03 14.13
CA ASP A 89 1.97 -4.06 15.38
C ASP A 89 1.31 -2.71 15.67
N ASP A 90 1.45 -1.75 14.77
CA ASP A 90 0.83 -0.47 14.94
C ASP A 90 -0.69 -0.64 14.78
N GLY A 91 -1.41 -0.60 15.91
CA GLY A 91 -2.88 -0.67 15.94
C GLY A 91 -3.57 0.48 15.18
N ARG A 92 -2.79 1.36 14.55
CA ARG A 92 -3.25 2.31 13.56
C ARG A 92 -3.55 1.68 12.20
N ILE A 93 -3.00 0.50 11.87
CA ILE A 93 -3.21 -0.16 10.57
C ILE A 93 -4.23 -1.30 10.73
N GLU A 94 -5.29 -1.24 9.93
CA GLU A 94 -6.29 -2.30 9.82
C GLU A 94 -6.33 -2.84 8.39
N PHE A 95 -6.55 -4.15 8.24
CA PHE A 95 -6.67 -4.78 6.93
C PHE A 95 -8.13 -4.90 6.53
N ALA A 96 -8.51 -4.36 5.38
CA ALA A 96 -9.88 -4.44 4.90
C ALA A 96 -9.95 -4.46 3.36
N SER A 97 -10.85 -5.27 2.80
CA SER A 97 -11.14 -5.28 1.35
C SER A 97 -12.44 -4.59 0.98
N LYS A 98 -13.36 -4.41 1.93
CA LYS A 98 -14.71 -3.89 1.71
C LYS A 98 -15.16 -3.02 2.90
N ALA A 99 -16.12 -2.13 2.67
CA ALA A 99 -16.70 -1.29 3.70
C ALA A 99 -18.19 -0.97 3.49
N GLY A 100 -18.85 -0.61 4.59
CA GLY A 100 -20.26 -0.22 4.63
C GLY A 100 -21.23 -1.40 4.56
N GLU A 101 -22.52 -1.12 4.78
CA GLU A 101 -23.58 -2.15 4.82
C GLU A 101 -23.73 -2.97 3.53
N LYS A 102 -23.26 -2.42 2.41
CA LYS A 102 -23.35 -3.03 1.08
C LYS A 102 -22.06 -3.74 0.65
N ASP A 103 -21.09 -3.90 1.56
CA ASP A 103 -19.83 -4.59 1.26
C ASP A 103 -19.13 -4.04 0.00
N ILE A 104 -19.05 -2.71 -0.07
CA ILE A 104 -18.51 -2.04 -1.25
C ILE A 104 -16.98 -2.22 -1.24
N PRO A 105 -16.35 -2.63 -2.36
CA PRO A 105 -14.90 -2.77 -2.45
C PRO A 105 -14.17 -1.47 -2.09
N LEU A 106 -13.15 -1.56 -1.24
CA LEU A 106 -12.26 -0.46 -0.91
C LEU A 106 -11.19 -0.31 -1.98
N GLU A 107 -11.54 0.40 -3.04
CA GLU A 107 -10.70 0.57 -4.22
C GLU A 107 -10.85 1.97 -4.83
N TRP A 108 -9.83 2.41 -5.56
CA TRP A 108 -9.74 3.78 -6.05
C TRP A 108 -10.78 4.12 -7.12
N ALA A 109 -11.35 3.13 -7.83
CA ALA A 109 -12.31 3.40 -8.88
C ALA A 109 -13.64 3.92 -8.31
N LEU A 110 -14.04 3.51 -7.11
CA LEU A 110 -15.19 4.11 -6.43
C LEU A 110 -14.99 5.61 -6.20
N GLY A 111 -13.80 6.01 -5.71
CA GLY A 111 -13.45 7.42 -5.55
C GLY A 111 -13.45 8.19 -6.87
N ALA A 112 -12.87 7.60 -7.92
CA ALA A 112 -12.87 8.18 -9.27
C ALA A 112 -14.30 8.34 -9.83
N PHE A 113 -15.16 7.35 -9.61
CA PHE A 113 -16.57 7.39 -10.02
C PHE A 113 -17.34 8.51 -9.32
N ILE A 114 -17.16 8.65 -7.99
CA ILE A 114 -17.77 9.73 -7.21
C ILE A 114 -17.30 11.09 -7.74
N LEU A 115 -15.99 11.29 -7.89
CA LEU A 115 -15.43 12.55 -8.41
C LEU A 115 -15.98 12.91 -9.80
N LYS A 116 -16.04 11.93 -10.70
CA LYS A 116 -16.58 12.14 -12.06
C LYS A 116 -18.07 12.46 -12.04
N THR A 117 -18.85 11.75 -11.24
CA THR A 117 -20.29 11.97 -11.11
C THR A 117 -20.57 13.33 -10.48
N SER A 118 -19.84 13.70 -9.42
CA SER A 118 -19.95 15.02 -8.80
C SER A 118 -19.62 16.14 -9.78
N SER A 119 -18.54 16.04 -10.56
CA SER A 119 -18.22 17.02 -11.60
C SER A 119 -19.36 17.18 -12.61
N ALA A 120 -19.91 16.08 -13.12
CA ALA A 120 -21.03 16.12 -14.06
C ALA A 120 -22.29 16.76 -13.44
N THR A 121 -22.55 16.53 -12.15
CA THR A 121 -23.67 17.20 -11.45
C THR A 121 -23.44 18.69 -11.25
N PHE A 122 -22.21 19.12 -10.96
CA PHE A 122 -21.86 20.53 -10.85
C PHE A 122 -22.02 21.26 -12.19
N ASP A 123 -21.55 20.64 -13.29
CA ASP A 123 -21.69 21.19 -14.65
C ASP A 123 -23.18 21.34 -15.02
N TYR A 124 -24.01 20.34 -14.70
CA TYR A 124 -25.45 20.39 -14.96
C TYR A 124 -26.16 21.45 -14.10
N ALA A 125 -25.81 21.57 -12.82
CA ALA A 125 -26.37 22.57 -11.92
C ALA A 125 -25.95 24.01 -12.29
N ASP A 126 -24.78 24.21 -12.90
CA ASP A 126 -24.33 25.50 -13.42
C ASP A 126 -25.06 25.87 -14.73
N LEU A 127 -25.26 24.89 -15.63
CA LEU A 127 -26.09 25.05 -16.83
C LEU A 127 -27.55 25.37 -16.49
N SER A 128 -28.16 24.66 -15.54
CA SER A 128 -29.53 24.95 -15.10
C SER A 128 -29.67 26.35 -14.48
N ARG A 129 -28.66 26.85 -13.75
CA ARG A 129 -28.66 28.22 -13.22
C ARG A 129 -28.56 29.28 -14.32
N LYS A 130 -27.78 29.04 -15.38
CA LYS A 130 -27.68 29.95 -16.54
C LYS A 130 -28.95 29.99 -17.40
N MET A 131 -29.73 28.92 -17.40
CA MET A 131 -30.98 28.80 -18.18
C MET A 131 -32.21 29.39 -17.47
N LEU A 132 -32.10 29.74 -16.18
CA LEU A 132 -33.17 30.31 -15.35
C LEU A 132 -32.97 31.81 -15.03
N GLY A 133 -31.99 32.46 -15.67
CA GLY A 133 -31.70 33.90 -15.56
C GLY A 133 -32.08 34.68 -16.80
#